data_AF-A0A1A3N0Y9-F1
#
_entry.id   AF-A0A1A3N0Y9-F1
#
_cell.length_a   1.000
_cell.length_b   1.000
_cell.length_c   1.000
_cell.angle_alpha   90.00
_cell.angle_beta   90.00
_cell.angle_gamma   90.00
#
_symmetry.space_group_name_H-M   'P 1'
#
loop_
_entity.id
_entity.type
_entity.pdbx_description
1 polymer ?
#
loop_
_entity_poly.entity_id
_entity_poly.type
_entity_poly.pdbx_seq_one_letter_code
_entity_poly.pdbx_strand_id
1 'polypeptide(L)'
;MTTSNRDALLAAVERSPQAVSVHDRTAWVAVFTDDARVEDPVGSSPHVGHDEIYRFYDTFIGPRDIEFHRDLDIVRGPAVLRDLQLEVGMGAGVTMHIPAFLRYDLRDVEGEWKVAHLRAYWELPAMMLQFLKTGPRALSPGVGLARGLLGNQGPRGAVGFMTGFRRAGTRHKKLVEDFLSSVARGDKSAAVAALSSTGPITLGDDDPLDLAELGERLRSASTGKVIGAGSNVVASVTSDQGRGILFADVTRRGDQINEIRYFPA
;
A
#
# COMPACT_ATOMS: atom_id res chain seq x y z
N MET A 1 10.09 0.62 -21.50
CA MET A 1 11.17 0.02 -20.69
C MET A 1 11.69 -1.20 -21.38
N THR A 2 13.00 -1.43 -21.38
CA THR A 2 13.58 -2.73 -21.76
C THR A 2 13.29 -3.75 -20.65
N THR A 3 13.12 -5.03 -20.99
CA THR A 3 12.90 -6.12 -20.02
C THR A 3 13.98 -6.14 -18.92
N SER A 4 15.22 -5.83 -19.28
CA SER A 4 16.36 -5.69 -18.35
C SER A 4 16.14 -4.65 -17.24
N ASN A 5 15.41 -3.56 -17.52
CA ASN A 5 15.11 -2.55 -16.49
C ASN A 5 13.98 -2.99 -15.56
N ARG A 6 12.99 -3.73 -16.08
CA ARG A 6 11.90 -4.29 -15.26
C ARG A 6 12.46 -5.25 -14.22
N ASP A 7 13.31 -6.18 -14.64
CA ASP A 7 13.88 -7.20 -13.76
C ASP A 7 14.81 -6.58 -12.71
N ALA A 8 15.57 -5.54 -13.07
CA ALA A 8 16.41 -4.81 -12.13
C ALA A 8 15.59 -4.12 -11.02
N LEU A 9 14.47 -3.48 -11.37
CA LEU A 9 13.58 -2.84 -10.40
C LEU A 9 12.91 -3.88 -9.48
N LEU A 10 12.48 -5.01 -10.04
CA LEU A 10 11.90 -6.12 -9.26
C LEU A 10 12.93 -6.73 -8.30
N ALA A 11 14.16 -6.95 -8.77
CA ALA A 11 15.24 -7.44 -7.92
C ALA A 11 15.55 -6.45 -6.79
N ALA A 12 15.56 -5.14 -7.08
CA ALA A 12 15.81 -4.12 -6.08
C ALA A 12 14.78 -4.11 -4.95
N VAL A 13 13.48 -4.23 -5.26
CA VAL A 13 12.43 -4.29 -4.23
C VAL A 13 12.38 -5.64 -3.50
N GLU A 14 12.85 -6.73 -4.13
CA GLU A 14 12.92 -8.05 -3.50
C GLU A 14 13.92 -8.11 -2.34
N ARG A 15 14.93 -7.24 -2.33
CA ARG A 15 15.91 -7.14 -1.25
C ARG A 15 15.28 -6.84 0.11
N SER A 16 14.15 -6.13 0.13
CA SER A 16 13.43 -5.82 1.37
C SER A 16 12.85 -7.09 2.01
N PRO A 17 11.95 -7.88 1.38
CA PRO A 17 11.52 -9.18 1.91
C PRO A 17 12.66 -10.15 2.24
N GLN A 18 13.74 -10.18 1.44
CA GLN A 18 14.90 -11.02 1.71
C GLN A 18 15.62 -10.65 3.01
N ALA A 19 15.82 -9.35 3.27
CA ALA A 19 16.42 -8.91 4.52
C ALA A 19 15.49 -9.15 5.72
N VAL A 20 14.18 -8.99 5.53
CA VAL A 20 13.18 -9.30 6.57
C VAL A 20 13.20 -10.79 6.97
N SER A 21 13.29 -11.71 6.00
CA SER A 21 13.18 -13.15 6.28
C SER A 21 14.34 -13.72 7.13
N VAL A 22 15.51 -13.06 7.08
CA VAL A 22 16.68 -13.42 7.89
C VAL A 22 16.95 -12.42 9.03
N HIS A 23 16.00 -11.51 9.29
CA HIS A 23 16.09 -10.49 10.32
C HIS A 23 17.34 -9.58 10.21
N ASP A 24 17.82 -9.32 8.99
CA ASP A 24 18.98 -8.44 8.75
C ASP A 24 18.56 -6.97 8.71
N ARG A 25 18.63 -6.34 9.88
CA ARG A 25 18.33 -4.92 10.09
C ARG A 25 19.13 -3.99 9.18
N THR A 26 20.43 -4.24 9.02
CA THR A 26 21.32 -3.35 8.28
C THR A 26 21.08 -3.48 6.78
N ALA A 27 20.94 -4.71 6.29
CA ALA A 27 20.61 -4.96 4.89
C ALA A 27 19.24 -4.39 4.53
N TRP A 28 18.26 -4.47 5.44
CA TRP A 28 16.93 -3.90 5.20
C TRP A 28 16.97 -2.38 5.03
N VAL A 29 17.69 -1.66 5.90
CA VAL A 29 17.83 -0.20 5.77
C VAL A 29 18.65 0.19 4.54
N ALA A 30 19.65 -0.60 4.16
CA ALA A 30 20.47 -0.35 2.96
C ALA A 30 19.68 -0.40 1.64
N VAL A 31 18.48 -0.99 1.62
CA VAL A 31 17.55 -0.96 0.47
C VAL A 31 17.09 0.47 0.16
N PHE A 32 17.06 1.35 1.17
CA PHE A 32 16.49 2.69 1.07
C PHE A 32 17.55 3.75 0.76
N THR A 33 17.16 4.80 0.04
CA THR A 33 17.98 6.01 -0.09
C THR A 33 18.13 6.69 1.27
N ASP A 34 19.18 7.51 1.44
CA ASP A 34 19.47 8.17 2.73
C ASP A 34 18.35 9.14 3.16
N ASP A 35 17.62 9.69 2.17
CA ASP A 35 16.46 10.58 2.31
C ASP A 35 15.11 9.85 2.20
N ALA A 36 15.10 8.52 2.22
CA ALA A 36 13.90 7.75 1.92
C ALA A 36 12.77 7.99 2.91
N ARG A 37 11.55 7.70 2.46
CA ARG A 37 10.33 7.81 3.25
C ARG A 37 9.65 6.44 3.33
N VAL A 38 9.26 6.04 4.54
CA VAL A 38 8.44 4.84 4.76
C VAL A 38 7.12 5.27 5.38
N GLU A 39 6.01 4.99 4.71
CA GLU A 39 4.66 5.30 5.16
C GLU A 39 3.87 3.99 5.31
N ASP A 40 3.80 3.49 6.53
CA ASP A 40 3.26 2.15 6.83
C ASP A 40 2.42 2.17 8.14
N PRO A 41 1.07 2.19 8.04
CA PRO A 41 0.27 2.28 6.82
C PRO A 41 0.21 3.70 6.26
N VAL A 42 -0.21 3.84 4.99
CA VAL A 42 -0.57 5.13 4.39
C VAL A 42 -1.65 5.85 5.21
N GLY A 43 -1.43 7.14 5.48
CA GLY A 43 -2.19 7.98 6.41
C GLY A 43 -1.53 8.12 7.79
N SER A 44 -0.50 7.33 8.09
CA SER A 44 0.36 7.53 9.27
C SER A 44 1.44 8.59 9.00
N SER A 45 2.09 9.10 10.05
CA SER A 45 3.27 9.95 9.87
C SER A 45 4.42 9.13 9.29
N PRO A 46 5.04 9.56 8.17
CA PRO A 46 6.11 8.79 7.55
C PRO A 46 7.40 8.85 8.37
N HIS A 47 8.16 7.76 8.33
CA HIS A 47 9.54 7.69 8.81
C HIS A 47 10.47 8.21 7.70
N VAL A 48 11.27 9.22 8.00
CA VAL A 48 12.13 9.91 7.02
C VAL A 48 13.60 9.74 7.37
N GLY A 49 14.35 9.21 6.41
CA GLY A 49 15.78 8.94 6.52
C GLY A 49 16.13 7.71 7.36
N HIS A 50 17.38 7.24 7.24
CA HIS A 50 17.82 5.97 7.81
C HIS A 50 17.61 5.86 9.33
N ASP A 51 17.82 6.92 10.10
CA ASP A 51 17.62 6.88 11.56
C ASP A 51 16.18 6.56 11.96
N GLU A 52 15.20 7.12 11.25
CA GLU A 52 13.77 6.83 11.50
C GLU A 52 13.38 5.47 10.95
N ILE A 53 13.93 5.08 9.81
CA ILE A 53 13.70 3.77 9.18
C ILE A 53 14.29 2.65 10.04
N TYR A 54 15.41 2.88 10.72
CA TYR A 54 15.95 1.97 11.72
C TYR A 54 15.00 1.80 12.91
N ARG A 55 14.46 2.90 13.44
CA ARG A 55 13.44 2.83 14.50
C ARG A 55 12.20 2.07 14.03
N PHE A 56 11.75 2.33 12.79
CA PHE A 56 10.63 1.62 12.17
C PHE A 56 10.90 0.12 12.13
N TYR A 57 12.07 -0.30 11.66
CA TYR A 57 12.47 -1.71 11.65
C TYR A 57 12.39 -2.31 13.06
N ASP A 58 13.01 -1.66 14.04
CA ASP A 58 13.07 -2.14 15.43
C ASP A 58 11.68 -2.24 16.08
N THR A 59 10.72 -1.44 15.65
CA THR A 59 9.34 -1.46 16.17
C THR A 59 8.46 -2.48 15.47
N PHE A 60 8.46 -2.47 14.14
CA PHE A 60 7.42 -3.11 13.32
C PHE A 60 7.90 -4.37 12.62
N ILE A 61 9.18 -4.48 12.30
CA ILE A 61 9.74 -5.57 11.50
C ILE A 61 10.53 -6.54 12.36
N GLY A 62 11.64 -6.11 12.94
CA GLY A 62 12.61 -6.98 13.63
C GLY A 62 12.04 -7.91 14.71
N PRO A 63 10.99 -7.53 15.48
CA PRO A 63 10.39 -8.45 16.46
C PRO A 63 9.45 -9.51 15.87
N ARG A 64 9.23 -9.57 14.55
CA ARG A 64 8.15 -10.35 13.92
C ARG A 64 8.66 -11.20 12.77
N ASP A 65 8.13 -12.41 12.68
CA ASP A 65 8.27 -13.23 11.48
C ASP A 65 7.23 -12.78 10.46
N ILE A 66 7.68 -12.34 9.28
CA ILE A 66 6.82 -11.79 8.23
C ILE A 66 7.03 -12.59 6.95
N GLU A 67 5.97 -13.23 6.47
CA GLU A 67 5.93 -13.90 5.18
C GLU A 67 5.10 -13.08 4.18
N PHE A 68 5.62 -12.96 2.95
CA PHE A 68 5.05 -12.16 1.88
C PHE A 68 4.36 -13.07 0.86
N HIS A 69 3.04 -13.21 0.95
CA HIS A 69 2.23 -13.96 -0.01
C HIS A 69 1.89 -13.07 -1.21
N ARG A 70 2.79 -13.03 -2.20
CA ARG A 70 2.68 -12.18 -3.38
C ARG A 70 1.69 -12.73 -4.41
N ASP A 71 0.89 -11.84 -4.99
CA ASP A 71 -0.10 -12.19 -6.02
C ASP A 71 0.15 -11.46 -7.35
N LEU A 72 0.56 -10.18 -7.34
CA LEU A 72 0.85 -9.41 -8.55
C LEU A 72 1.99 -8.41 -8.34
N ASP A 73 2.89 -8.31 -9.31
CA ASP A 73 3.91 -7.26 -9.42
C ASP A 73 3.66 -6.42 -10.70
N ILE A 74 3.55 -5.10 -10.56
CA ILE A 74 3.43 -4.16 -11.67
C ILE A 74 4.61 -3.19 -11.66
N VAL A 75 5.26 -3.01 -12.81
CA VAL A 75 6.36 -2.04 -12.96
C VAL A 75 5.95 -0.94 -13.93
N ARG A 76 5.95 0.31 -13.46
CA ARG A 76 5.58 1.49 -14.25
C ARG A 76 6.47 2.67 -13.87
N GLY A 77 7.15 3.27 -14.85
CA GLY A 77 8.28 4.16 -14.56
C GLY A 77 9.30 3.54 -13.58
N PRO A 78 9.90 4.33 -12.71
CA PRO A 78 10.75 3.83 -11.62
C PRO A 78 9.93 3.32 -10.42
N ALA A 79 8.64 2.98 -10.59
CA ALA A 79 7.79 2.48 -9.52
C ALA A 79 7.47 0.99 -9.69
N VAL A 80 7.44 0.28 -8.56
CA VAL A 80 6.97 -1.10 -8.45
C VAL A 80 5.79 -1.14 -7.50
N LEU A 81 4.69 -1.76 -7.93
CA LEU A 81 3.50 -1.97 -7.14
C LEU A 81 3.31 -3.47 -6.91
N ARG A 82 2.93 -3.84 -5.68
CA ARG A 82 2.66 -5.22 -5.29
C ARG A 82 1.26 -5.37 -4.73
N ASP A 83 0.52 -6.33 -5.26
CA ASP A 83 -0.66 -6.91 -4.61
C ASP A 83 -0.18 -8.13 -3.81
N LEU A 84 -0.38 -8.11 -2.48
CA LEU A 84 0.01 -9.23 -1.62
C LEU A 84 -0.84 -9.34 -0.34
N GLN A 85 -0.62 -10.43 0.37
CA GLN A 85 -1.02 -10.59 1.76
C GLN A 85 0.24 -10.77 2.63
N LEU A 86 0.33 -10.04 3.73
CA LEU A 86 1.36 -10.23 4.74
C LEU A 86 0.84 -11.23 5.77
N GLU A 87 1.58 -12.30 5.99
CA GLU A 87 1.39 -13.17 7.15
C GLU A 87 2.40 -12.76 8.22
N VAL A 88 1.92 -12.36 9.39
CA VAL A 88 2.75 -11.76 10.44
C VAL A 88 2.59 -12.52 11.73
N GLY A 89 3.65 -13.20 12.16
CA GLY A 89 3.78 -13.80 13.48
C GLY A 89 3.98 -12.72 14.53
N MET A 90 2.98 -12.53 15.40
CA MET A 90 3.05 -11.57 16.52
C MET A 90 3.65 -12.19 17.80
N GLY A 91 4.00 -13.48 17.77
CA GLY A 91 4.42 -14.26 18.94
C GLY A 91 3.24 -14.92 19.68
N ALA A 92 3.55 -15.86 20.58
CA ALA A 92 2.57 -16.60 21.39
C ALA A 92 1.46 -17.31 20.57
N GLY A 93 1.77 -17.76 19.35
CA GLY A 93 0.83 -18.44 18.45
C GLY A 93 -0.21 -17.52 17.82
N VAL A 94 -0.01 -16.19 17.87
CA VAL A 94 -0.86 -15.22 17.17
C VAL A 94 -0.25 -14.94 15.80
N THR A 95 -0.96 -15.38 14.76
CA THR A 95 -0.61 -15.07 13.35
C THR A 95 -1.68 -14.16 12.77
N MET A 96 -1.23 -13.07 12.16
CA MET A 96 -2.07 -12.07 11.50
C MET A 96 -1.97 -12.22 9.99
N HIS A 97 -3.06 -11.96 9.30
CA HIS A 97 -3.11 -11.99 7.83
C HIS A 97 -3.61 -10.64 7.38
N ILE A 98 -2.73 -9.86 6.78
CA ILE A 98 -2.94 -8.44 6.47
C ILE A 98 -2.89 -8.29 4.95
N PRO A 99 -4.05 -8.18 4.27
CA PRO A 99 -4.09 -7.84 2.86
C PRO A 99 -3.50 -6.45 2.65
N ALA A 100 -2.58 -6.30 1.71
CA ALA A 100 -1.88 -5.04 1.48
C ALA A 100 -1.63 -4.77 -0.02
N PHE A 101 -1.57 -3.49 -0.39
CA PHE A 101 -0.87 -3.06 -1.59
C PHE A 101 0.41 -2.34 -1.17
N LEU A 102 1.55 -2.69 -1.75
CA LEU A 102 2.81 -1.97 -1.53
C LEU A 102 3.17 -1.19 -2.78
N ARG A 103 3.65 0.04 -2.61
CA ARG A 103 4.23 0.82 -3.68
C ARG A 103 5.62 1.29 -3.30
N TYR A 104 6.58 0.97 -4.15
CA TYR A 104 7.96 1.39 -4.06
C TYR A 104 8.22 2.38 -5.19
N ASP A 105 8.56 3.62 -4.88
CA ASP A 105 9.20 4.51 -5.86
C ASP A 105 10.72 4.37 -5.69
N LEU A 106 11.40 4.02 -6.76
CA LEU A 106 12.84 3.78 -6.77
C LEU A 106 13.61 4.96 -7.38
N ARG A 107 14.87 5.08 -6.98
CA ARG A 107 15.85 6.02 -7.53
C ARG A 107 17.13 5.26 -7.81
N ASP A 108 17.76 5.55 -8.95
CA ASP A 108 19.13 5.12 -9.21
C ASP A 108 20.07 5.98 -8.36
N VAL A 109 20.84 5.33 -7.49
CA VAL A 109 21.88 5.95 -6.67
C VAL A 109 23.18 5.25 -7.02
N GLU A 110 24.05 5.95 -7.75
CA GLU A 110 25.38 5.47 -8.15
C GLU A 110 25.36 4.12 -8.89
N GLY A 111 24.35 3.88 -9.73
CA GLY A 111 24.17 2.64 -10.50
C GLY A 111 23.42 1.55 -9.75
N GLU A 112 22.88 1.85 -8.56
CA GLU A 112 22.10 0.94 -7.74
C GLU A 112 20.67 1.46 -7.55
N TRP A 113 19.67 0.64 -7.88
CA TRP A 113 18.27 0.97 -7.61
C TRP A 113 17.95 0.86 -6.11
N LYS A 114 17.62 1.98 -5.48
CA LYS A 114 17.22 2.07 -4.07
C LYS A 114 15.80 2.62 -3.92
N VAL A 115 15.13 2.25 -2.85
CA VAL A 115 13.77 2.70 -2.55
C VAL A 115 13.83 4.10 -1.95
N ALA A 116 13.26 5.09 -2.65
CA ALA A 116 13.11 6.46 -2.16
C ALA A 116 11.81 6.65 -1.38
N HIS A 117 10.75 5.90 -1.73
CA HIS A 117 9.48 5.96 -1.02
C HIS A 117 8.77 4.61 -1.00
N LEU A 118 8.57 4.05 0.19
CA LEU A 118 7.70 2.90 0.43
C LEU A 118 6.36 3.38 1.01
N ARG A 119 5.26 3.03 0.35
CA ARG A 119 3.90 3.20 0.87
C ARG A 119 3.23 1.84 1.01
N ALA A 120 2.77 1.53 2.21
CA ALA A 120 2.02 0.32 2.50
C ALA A 120 0.54 0.66 2.71
N TYR A 121 -0.31 0.24 1.79
CA TYR A 121 -1.75 0.43 1.86
C TYR A 121 -2.38 -0.81 2.50
N TRP A 122 -2.72 -0.71 3.79
CA TRP A 122 -3.48 -1.71 4.54
C TRP A 122 -4.28 -1.03 5.66
N GLU A 123 -5.27 -1.75 6.22
CA GLU A 123 -6.23 -1.15 7.15
C GLU A 123 -5.88 -1.43 8.62
N LEU A 124 -5.28 -0.44 9.30
CA LEU A 124 -4.96 -0.52 10.74
C LEU A 124 -6.15 -0.92 11.63
N PRO A 125 -7.38 -0.40 11.43
CA PRO A 125 -8.54 -0.85 12.21
C PRO A 125 -8.89 -2.33 12.01
N ALA A 126 -8.69 -2.87 10.80
CA ALA A 126 -8.99 -4.27 10.51
C ALA A 126 -7.95 -5.20 11.15
N MET A 127 -6.66 -4.81 11.07
CA MET A 127 -5.54 -5.45 11.77
C MET A 127 -5.80 -5.49 13.29
N MET A 128 -6.14 -4.36 13.90
CA MET A 128 -6.51 -4.26 15.32
C MET A 128 -7.67 -5.18 15.71
N LEU A 129 -8.72 -5.25 14.87
CA LEU A 129 -9.87 -6.12 15.12
C LEU A 129 -9.47 -7.60 15.06
N GLN A 130 -8.65 -8.00 14.08
CA GLN A 130 -8.11 -9.36 14.01
C GLN A 130 -7.29 -9.69 15.25
N PHE A 131 -6.44 -8.77 15.68
CA PHE A 131 -5.61 -8.91 16.86
C PHE A 131 -6.45 -9.12 18.14
N LEU A 132 -7.45 -8.27 18.37
CA LEU A 132 -8.35 -8.37 19.52
C LEU A 132 -9.19 -9.66 19.52
N LYS A 133 -9.57 -10.18 18.35
CA LYS A 133 -10.30 -11.46 18.22
C LYS A 133 -9.50 -12.68 18.71
N THR A 134 -8.19 -12.56 18.88
CA THR A 134 -7.35 -13.63 19.46
C THR A 134 -7.45 -13.72 20.99
N GLY A 135 -8.20 -12.81 21.63
CA GLY A 135 -8.54 -12.86 23.05
C GLY A 135 -7.31 -12.67 23.95
N PRO A 136 -7.20 -13.39 25.08
CA PRO A 136 -6.10 -13.23 26.02
C PRO A 136 -4.70 -13.44 25.42
N ARG A 137 -4.58 -14.19 24.31
CA ARG A 137 -3.31 -14.39 23.59
C ARG A 137 -2.76 -13.09 23.01
N ALA A 138 -3.60 -12.09 22.77
CA ALA A 138 -3.20 -10.76 22.31
C ALA A 138 -2.44 -9.94 23.37
N LEU A 139 -2.52 -10.29 24.66
CA LEU A 139 -1.97 -9.46 25.72
C LEU A 139 -0.46 -9.31 25.63
N SER A 140 0.27 -10.43 25.53
CA SER A 140 1.74 -10.40 25.47
C SER A 140 2.27 -9.69 24.21
N PRO A 141 1.82 -10.05 22.99
CA PRO A 141 2.20 -9.31 21.79
C PRO A 141 1.78 -7.83 21.82
N GLY A 142 0.65 -7.52 22.46
CA GLY A 142 0.14 -6.15 22.57
C GLY A 142 1.03 -5.29 23.45
N VAL A 143 1.50 -5.84 24.59
CA VAL A 143 2.50 -5.19 25.44
C VAL A 143 3.83 -5.01 24.70
N GLY A 144 4.26 -6.01 23.94
CA GLY A 144 5.46 -5.92 23.09
C GLY A 144 5.38 -4.77 22.08
N LEU A 145 4.28 -4.70 21.32
CA LEU A 145 4.03 -3.61 20.37
C LEU A 145 3.96 -2.25 21.08
N ALA A 146 3.26 -2.14 22.21
CA ALA A 146 3.18 -0.89 22.96
C ALA A 146 4.55 -0.42 23.47
N ARG A 147 5.38 -1.34 23.97
CA ARG A 147 6.77 -1.04 24.38
C ARG A 147 7.62 -0.62 23.19
N GLY A 148 7.54 -1.31 22.04
CA GLY A 148 8.28 -0.95 20.83
C GLY A 148 7.87 0.41 20.26
N LEU A 149 6.58 0.73 20.29
CA LEU A 149 6.07 2.05 19.92
C LEU A 149 6.62 3.13 20.86
N LEU A 150 6.49 2.97 22.17
CA LEU A 150 6.94 4.01 23.11
C LEU A 150 8.47 4.13 23.19
N GLY A 151 9.18 3.01 23.17
CA GLY A 151 10.63 2.95 23.34
C GLY A 151 11.40 3.38 22.10
N ASN A 152 11.01 2.91 20.92
CA ASN A 152 11.74 3.22 19.69
C ASN A 152 11.16 4.44 18.99
N GLN A 153 9.84 4.61 18.94
CA GLN A 153 9.19 5.71 18.19
C GLN A 153 8.99 6.98 19.03
N GLY A 154 9.05 6.84 20.35
CA GLY A 154 8.67 7.89 21.30
C GLY A 154 7.19 8.27 21.22
N PRO A 155 6.72 9.19 22.08
CA PRO A 155 5.32 9.59 22.13
C PRO A 155 4.80 10.19 20.81
N ARG A 156 5.64 10.97 20.11
CA ARG A 156 5.26 11.57 18.82
C ARG A 156 5.08 10.53 17.73
N GLY A 157 6.01 9.57 17.60
CA GLY A 157 5.90 8.52 16.60
C GLY A 157 4.73 7.56 16.89
N ALA A 158 4.44 7.26 18.16
CA ALA A 158 3.24 6.49 18.54
C ALA A 158 1.94 7.22 18.14
N VAL A 159 1.85 8.53 18.37
CA VAL A 159 0.71 9.33 17.89
C VAL A 159 0.65 9.37 16.36
N GLY A 160 1.81 9.49 15.71
CA GLY A 160 1.94 9.43 14.24
C GLY A 160 1.40 8.13 13.66
N PHE A 161 1.74 6.98 14.25
CA PHE A 161 1.19 5.68 13.85
C PHE A 161 -0.34 5.62 14.01
N MET A 162 -0.88 6.15 15.12
CA MET A 162 -2.33 6.21 15.33
C MET A 162 -3.07 7.10 14.31
N THR A 163 -2.39 7.99 13.59
CA THR A 163 -3.05 8.73 12.51
C THR A 163 -3.49 7.84 11.35
N GLY A 164 -2.91 6.64 11.19
CA GLY A 164 -3.38 5.62 10.23
C GLY A 164 -4.81 5.12 10.46
N PHE A 165 -5.42 5.38 11.64
CA PHE A 165 -6.86 5.15 11.84
C PHE A 165 -7.73 6.13 11.02
N ARG A 166 -7.19 7.30 10.65
CA ARG A 166 -7.86 8.29 9.83
C ARG A 166 -7.66 7.91 8.37
N ARG A 167 -8.66 7.24 7.79
CA ARG A 167 -8.59 6.71 6.44
C ARG A 167 -9.90 6.86 5.65
N ALA A 168 -9.84 6.62 4.36
CA ALA A 168 -11.00 6.28 3.53
C ALA A 168 -11.74 5.07 4.12
N GLY A 169 -12.94 5.31 4.65
CA GLY A 169 -13.79 4.28 5.27
C GLY A 169 -14.72 3.57 4.28
N THR A 170 -15.62 2.72 4.80
CA THR A 170 -16.56 1.88 4.03
C THR A 170 -17.34 2.64 2.97
N ARG A 171 -17.81 3.84 3.27
CA ARG A 171 -18.56 4.68 2.31
C ARG A 171 -17.74 5.01 1.07
N HIS A 172 -16.47 5.36 1.23
CA HIS A 172 -15.61 5.70 0.11
C HIS A 172 -15.18 4.45 -0.68
N LYS A 173 -14.97 3.32 0.01
CA LYS A 173 -14.74 2.04 -0.67
C LYS A 173 -15.93 1.68 -1.56
N LYS A 174 -17.15 1.82 -1.04
CA LYS A 174 -18.38 1.58 -1.81
C LYS A 174 -18.52 2.54 -3.00
N LEU A 175 -18.16 3.82 -2.84
CA LEU A 175 -18.12 4.79 -3.92
C LEU A 175 -17.20 4.34 -5.07
N VAL A 176 -15.99 3.85 -4.73
CA VAL A 176 -15.01 3.39 -5.73
C VAL A 176 -15.43 2.06 -6.36
N GLU A 177 -16.00 1.15 -5.60
CA GLU A 177 -16.58 -0.10 -6.12
C GLU A 177 -17.74 0.19 -7.09
N ASP A 178 -18.61 1.13 -6.76
CA ASP A 178 -19.72 1.55 -7.63
C ASP A 178 -19.21 2.22 -8.90
N PHE A 179 -18.22 3.11 -8.78
CA PHE A 179 -17.54 3.69 -9.93
C PHE A 179 -16.96 2.61 -10.85
N LEU A 180 -16.19 1.67 -10.30
CA LEU A 180 -15.58 0.57 -11.07
C LEU A 180 -16.66 -0.29 -11.75
N SER A 181 -17.75 -0.58 -11.05
CA SER A 181 -18.90 -1.33 -11.60
C SER A 181 -19.58 -0.59 -12.75
N SER A 182 -19.77 0.73 -12.62
CA SER A 182 -20.32 1.59 -13.68
C SER A 182 -19.39 1.63 -14.90
N VAL A 183 -18.08 1.81 -14.69
CA VAL A 183 -17.08 1.77 -15.78
C VAL A 183 -17.10 0.41 -16.48
N ALA A 184 -17.11 -0.69 -15.72
CA ALA A 184 -17.11 -2.05 -16.27
C ALA A 184 -18.34 -2.37 -17.13
N ARG A 185 -19.49 -1.77 -16.79
CA ARG A 185 -20.76 -1.91 -17.54
C ARG A 185 -20.91 -0.89 -18.68
N GLY A 186 -19.98 0.05 -18.82
CA GLY A 186 -20.09 1.15 -19.79
C GLY A 186 -21.13 2.21 -19.41
N ASP A 187 -21.57 2.26 -18.15
CA ASP A 187 -22.46 3.31 -17.64
C ASP A 187 -21.65 4.60 -17.37
N LYS A 188 -21.40 5.33 -18.45
CA LYS A 188 -20.63 6.59 -18.41
C LYS A 188 -21.27 7.64 -17.51
N SER A 189 -22.61 7.71 -17.47
CA SER A 189 -23.29 8.74 -16.68
C SER A 189 -23.08 8.52 -15.18
N ALA A 190 -23.23 7.28 -14.72
CA ALA A 190 -23.00 6.95 -13.31
C ALA A 190 -21.51 7.08 -12.94
N ALA A 191 -20.60 6.68 -13.84
CA ALA A 191 -19.17 6.85 -13.63
C ALA A 191 -18.78 8.32 -13.49
N VAL A 192 -19.26 9.20 -14.37
CA VAL A 192 -19.01 10.66 -14.29
C VAL A 192 -19.58 11.26 -13.01
N ALA A 193 -20.77 10.83 -12.57
CA ALA A 193 -21.40 11.36 -11.36
C ALA A 193 -20.58 11.10 -10.08
N ALA A 194 -19.77 10.02 -10.06
CA ALA A 194 -18.88 9.70 -8.94
C ALA A 194 -17.57 10.49 -8.95
N LEU A 195 -17.20 11.13 -10.07
CA LEU A 195 -15.97 11.91 -10.20
C LEU A 195 -16.19 13.37 -9.77
N SER A 196 -15.15 13.97 -9.20
CA SER A 196 -15.09 15.42 -9.09
C SER A 196 -14.91 16.05 -10.48
N SER A 197 -15.38 17.28 -10.68
CA SER A 197 -15.36 17.95 -11.98
C SER A 197 -13.96 18.28 -12.53
N THR A 198 -12.91 18.15 -11.71
CA THR A 198 -11.54 18.55 -12.06
C THR A 198 -10.51 17.43 -11.86
N GLY A 199 -10.97 16.25 -11.46
CA GLY A 199 -10.08 15.17 -11.08
C GLY A 199 -9.42 14.49 -12.29
N PRO A 200 -8.08 14.37 -12.33
CA PRO A 200 -7.42 13.67 -13.42
C PRO A 200 -7.68 12.16 -13.32
N ILE A 201 -7.79 11.53 -14.49
CA ILE A 201 -7.69 10.08 -14.67
C ILE A 201 -6.39 9.85 -15.44
N THR A 202 -5.53 8.98 -14.93
CA THR A 202 -4.25 8.68 -15.58
C THR A 202 -3.96 7.17 -15.64
N LEU A 203 -3.13 6.81 -16.60
CA LEU A 203 -2.50 5.51 -16.73
C LEU A 203 -1.12 5.58 -16.04
N GLY A 204 -0.94 4.86 -14.94
CA GLY A 204 0.19 5.08 -14.06
C GLY A 204 0.02 6.36 -13.26
N ASP A 205 1.09 7.13 -13.06
CA ASP A 205 1.03 8.39 -12.31
C ASP A 205 0.61 9.56 -13.20
N ASP A 206 1.24 9.70 -14.37
CA ASP A 206 1.23 10.98 -15.08
C ASP A 206 0.62 10.94 -16.48
N ASP A 207 0.45 9.74 -17.09
CA ASP A 207 -0.02 9.66 -18.48
C ASP A 207 -1.55 9.88 -18.52
N PRO A 208 -2.06 10.99 -19.09
CA PRO A 208 -3.49 11.26 -19.07
C PRO A 208 -4.28 10.16 -19.78
N LEU A 209 -5.41 9.78 -19.18
CA LEU A 209 -6.32 8.76 -19.68
C LEU A 209 -7.74 9.31 -19.59
N ASP A 210 -8.52 9.24 -20.65
CA ASP A 210 -9.92 9.66 -20.54
C ASP A 210 -10.82 8.54 -19.98
N LEU A 211 -12.05 8.89 -19.58
CA LEU A 211 -12.99 7.92 -19.01
C LEU A 211 -13.43 6.85 -20.03
N ALA A 212 -13.44 7.17 -21.33
CA ALA A 212 -13.79 6.21 -22.37
C ALA A 212 -12.68 5.18 -22.58
N GLU A 213 -11.42 5.62 -22.58
CA GLU A 213 -10.23 4.77 -22.63
C GLU A 213 -10.11 3.89 -21.39
N LEU A 214 -10.38 4.46 -20.20
CA LEU A 214 -10.47 3.67 -18.96
C LEU A 214 -11.58 2.62 -19.07
N GLY A 215 -12.74 3.00 -19.62
CA GLY A 215 -13.86 2.08 -19.87
C GLY A 215 -13.54 0.96 -20.84
N GLU A 216 -12.72 1.19 -21.86
CA GLU A 216 -12.25 0.13 -22.76
C GLU A 216 -11.37 -0.88 -22.02
N ARG A 217 -10.44 -0.38 -21.20
CA ARG A 217 -9.49 -1.22 -20.44
C ARG A 217 -10.18 -2.02 -19.34
N LEU A 218 -11.19 -1.44 -18.72
CA LEU A 218 -11.92 -2.02 -17.60
C LEU A 218 -13.27 -2.63 -18.01
N ARG A 219 -13.50 -2.84 -19.30
CA ARG A 219 -14.69 -3.52 -19.80
C ARG A 219 -14.83 -4.89 -19.12
N SER A 220 -16.02 -5.20 -18.63
CA SER A 220 -16.32 -6.45 -17.90
C SER A 220 -15.44 -6.67 -16.66
N ALA A 221 -14.79 -5.63 -16.13
CA ALA A 221 -13.90 -5.77 -14.99
C ALA A 221 -14.64 -6.21 -13.72
N SER A 222 -13.97 -7.03 -12.93
CA SER A 222 -14.34 -7.38 -11.56
C SER A 222 -13.34 -6.78 -10.58
N THR A 223 -13.83 -6.41 -9.39
CA THR A 223 -13.00 -5.88 -8.31
C THR A 223 -12.73 -6.99 -7.30
N GLY A 224 -11.48 -7.15 -6.89
CA GLY A 224 -11.05 -8.11 -5.88
C GLY A 224 -10.88 -7.45 -4.52
N LYS A 225 -9.63 -7.23 -4.14
CA LYS A 225 -9.23 -6.61 -2.88
C LYS A 225 -9.41 -5.10 -2.95
N VAL A 226 -10.13 -4.52 -1.98
CA VAL A 226 -10.30 -3.06 -1.84
C VAL A 226 -9.84 -2.62 -0.46
N ILE A 227 -8.91 -1.67 -0.39
CA ILE A 227 -8.30 -1.16 0.84
C ILE A 227 -8.44 0.35 0.90
N GLY A 228 -8.89 0.89 2.03
CA GLY A 228 -8.79 2.33 2.31
C GLY A 228 -7.60 2.64 3.21
N ALA A 229 -6.71 3.54 2.80
CA ALA A 229 -5.56 4.00 3.60
C ALA A 229 -5.26 5.47 3.29
N GLY A 230 -5.09 6.30 4.32
CA GLY A 230 -5.05 7.76 4.16
C GLY A 230 -6.28 8.28 3.42
N SER A 231 -6.10 9.16 2.43
CA SER A 231 -7.19 9.57 1.53
C SER A 231 -7.39 8.63 0.33
N ASN A 232 -6.64 7.54 0.23
CA ASN A 232 -6.70 6.65 -0.93
C ASN A 232 -7.63 5.46 -0.68
N VAL A 233 -8.36 5.06 -1.72
CA VAL A 233 -8.89 3.71 -1.88
C VAL A 233 -8.11 3.03 -2.98
N VAL A 234 -7.57 1.85 -2.70
CA VAL A 234 -6.79 1.04 -3.65
C VAL A 234 -7.54 -0.25 -3.90
N ALA A 235 -7.73 -0.58 -5.17
CA ALA A 235 -8.49 -1.74 -5.61
C ALA A 235 -7.68 -2.61 -6.58
N SER A 236 -7.71 -3.93 -6.40
CA SER A 236 -7.28 -4.85 -7.45
C SER A 236 -8.41 -5.07 -8.44
N VAL A 237 -8.07 -5.02 -9.71
CA VAL A 237 -9.02 -5.05 -10.82
C VAL A 237 -8.58 -6.14 -11.81
N THR A 238 -9.54 -6.94 -12.25
CA THR A 238 -9.33 -7.98 -13.28
C THR A 238 -10.34 -7.77 -14.39
N SER A 239 -9.87 -7.53 -15.60
CA SER A 239 -10.68 -7.39 -16.82
C SER A 239 -10.23 -8.36 -17.90
N ASP A 240 -10.93 -8.34 -19.04
CA ASP A 240 -10.54 -9.12 -20.23
C ASP A 240 -9.16 -8.69 -20.78
N GLN A 241 -8.71 -7.47 -20.46
CA GLN A 241 -7.39 -6.95 -20.84
C GLN A 241 -6.28 -7.30 -19.82
N GLY A 242 -6.63 -7.96 -18.71
CA GLY A 242 -5.68 -8.42 -17.71
C GLY A 242 -5.94 -7.84 -16.32
N ARG A 243 -4.94 -8.01 -15.45
CA ARG A 243 -4.98 -7.55 -14.06
C ARG A 243 -4.39 -6.15 -13.92
N GLY A 244 -4.82 -5.41 -12.92
CA GLY A 244 -4.26 -4.12 -12.57
C GLY A 244 -4.61 -3.67 -11.16
N ILE A 245 -4.02 -2.54 -10.76
CA ILE A 245 -4.28 -1.87 -9.49
C ILE A 245 -4.79 -0.46 -9.80
N LEU A 246 -5.92 -0.08 -9.21
CA LEU A 246 -6.49 1.25 -9.31
C LEU A 246 -6.38 1.98 -7.98
N PHE A 247 -5.83 3.18 -8.00
CA PHE A 247 -5.84 4.13 -6.89
C PHE A 247 -6.91 5.18 -7.16
N ALA A 248 -7.72 5.45 -6.15
CA ALA A 248 -8.69 6.54 -6.15
C ALA A 248 -8.41 7.43 -4.94
N ASP A 249 -8.09 8.70 -5.17
CA ASP A 249 -8.02 9.69 -4.08
C ASP A 249 -9.44 10.19 -3.77
N VAL A 250 -9.83 10.05 -2.51
CA VAL A 250 -11.14 10.42 -2.01
C VAL A 250 -10.98 11.43 -0.88
N THR A 251 -11.57 12.61 -1.06
CA THR A 251 -11.62 13.58 0.03
C THR A 251 -12.47 13.03 1.17
N ARG A 252 -11.94 13.05 2.39
CA ARG A 252 -12.58 12.48 3.60
C ARG A 252 -13.99 13.01 3.90
N ARG A 253 -14.35 14.19 3.37
CA ARG A 253 -15.68 14.82 3.54
C ARG A 253 -16.50 14.86 2.26
N GLY A 254 -15.93 14.44 1.13
CA GLY A 254 -16.57 14.47 -0.17
C GLY A 254 -17.13 13.11 -0.55
N ASP A 255 -18.14 13.14 -1.40
CA ASP A 255 -18.78 11.94 -1.94
C ASP A 255 -18.35 11.69 -3.40
N GLN A 256 -17.14 12.17 -3.72
CA GLN A 256 -16.58 12.16 -5.06
C GLN A 256 -15.12 11.68 -5.03
N ILE A 257 -14.71 11.13 -6.18
CA ILE A 257 -13.34 10.70 -6.46
C ILE A 257 -12.61 11.89 -7.11
N ASN A 258 -11.51 12.31 -6.50
CA ASN A 258 -10.75 13.48 -6.93
C ASN A 258 -9.64 13.15 -7.92
N GLU A 259 -9.17 11.91 -7.94
CA GLU A 259 -8.12 11.47 -8.84
C GLU A 259 -8.24 9.96 -9.01
N ILE A 260 -7.98 9.49 -10.22
CA ILE A 260 -7.86 8.07 -10.53
C ILE A 260 -6.52 7.81 -11.19
N ARG A 261 -5.78 6.83 -10.67
CA ARG A 261 -4.56 6.30 -11.28
C ARG A 261 -4.71 4.81 -11.50
N TYR A 262 -4.65 4.37 -12.76
CA TYR A 262 -4.77 2.97 -13.13
C TYR A 262 -3.43 2.38 -13.58
N PHE A 263 -2.98 1.32 -12.91
CA PHE A 263 -1.75 0.60 -13.22
C PHE A 263 -2.11 -0.79 -13.78
N PRO A 264 -2.06 -1.02 -15.11
CA PRO A 264 -2.16 -2.36 -15.68
C PRO A 264 -0.85 -3.14 -15.53
N ALA A 265 -0.93 -4.47 -15.43
CA ALA A 265 0.21 -5.37 -15.24
C ALA A 265 1.14 -5.54 -16.45
#